data_AF-A0A0S2EX21-F1
#
_entry.id   AF-A0A0S2EX21-F1
#
_cell.length_a   1.000
_cell.length_b   1.000
_cell.length_c   1.000
_cell.angle_alpha   90.00
_cell.angle_beta   90.00
_cell.angle_gamma   90.00
#
_symmetry.space_group_name_H-M   'P 1'
#
loop_
_entity.id
_entity.type
_entity.pdbx_description
1 polymer ?
#
loop_
_entity_poly.entity_id
_entity_poly.type
_entity_poly.pdbx_seq_one_letter_code
_entity_poly.pdbx_strand_id
1 'polypeptide(L)'
;MVQAVRDFGEGLRKGLGIVVRCDPCNARVIYRCIDFQGFIAQGAKIETLNWRCSSCRARADYVRYTLLDKMERESLAQWKAPSWMQRRW
;
A
#
# COMPACT_ATOMS: atom_id res chain seq x y z
N MET A 1 -19.57 8.96 2.76
CA MET A 1 -18.31 9.73 2.87
C MET A 1 -17.27 8.82 3.51
N VAL A 2 -16.22 8.44 2.77
CA VAL A 2 -15.08 7.71 3.36
C VAL A 2 -14.29 8.70 4.19
N GLN A 3 -14.24 8.51 5.52
CA GLN A 3 -13.38 9.30 6.40
C GLN A 3 -11.95 9.34 5.84
N ALA A 4 -11.35 10.52 5.77
CA ALA A 4 -9.95 10.66 5.41
C ALA A 4 -9.09 9.88 6.41
N VAL A 5 -8.46 8.81 5.95
CA VAL A 5 -7.55 7.99 6.76
C VAL A 5 -6.31 8.84 7.02
N ARG A 6 -6.03 9.12 8.29
CA ARG A 6 -4.97 10.07 8.68
C ARG A 6 -3.56 9.54 8.46
N ASP A 7 -3.37 8.27 8.75
CA ASP A 7 -2.07 7.62 8.81
C ASP A 7 -2.17 6.10 8.62
N PHE A 8 -1.00 5.47 8.46
CA PHE A 8 -0.88 4.03 8.27
C PHE A 8 -1.46 3.20 9.42
N GLY A 9 -1.34 3.66 10.66
CA GLY A 9 -1.92 3.00 11.84
C GLY A 9 -3.45 2.98 11.81
N GLU A 10 -4.09 4.06 11.34
CA GLU A 10 -5.53 4.07 11.08
C GLU A 10 -5.91 3.10 9.95
N GLY A 11 -5.12 3.05 8.87
CA GLY A 11 -5.31 2.08 7.78
C GLY A 11 -5.21 0.62 8.22
N LEU A 12 -4.24 0.30 9.09
CA LEU A 12 -4.08 -1.02 9.70
C LEU A 12 -5.28 -1.41 10.56
N ARG A 13 -5.71 -0.55 11.49
CA ARG A 13 -6.84 -0.82 12.39
C ARG A 13 -8.16 -1.02 11.64
N LYS A 14 -8.34 -0.31 10.53
CA LYS A 14 -9.52 -0.42 9.66
C LYS A 14 -9.43 -1.58 8.63
N GLY A 15 -8.33 -2.34 8.62
CA GLY A 15 -8.15 -3.47 7.69
C GLY A 15 -8.15 -3.06 6.21
N LEU A 16 -7.59 -1.89 5.89
CA LEU A 16 -7.66 -1.32 4.53
C LEU A 16 -6.61 -1.91 3.59
N GLY A 17 -6.87 -1.75 2.29
CA GLY A 17 -5.90 -1.92 1.22
C GLY A 17 -5.22 -0.61 0.84
N ILE A 18 -4.06 -0.70 0.22
CA ILE A 18 -3.33 0.40 -0.41
C ILE A 18 -3.29 0.12 -1.91
N VAL A 19 -3.98 0.95 -2.68
CA VAL A 19 -3.90 0.96 -4.15
C VAL A 19 -2.65 1.73 -4.53
N VAL A 20 -1.82 1.14 -5.38
CA VAL A 20 -0.65 1.75 -5.99
C VAL A 20 -0.84 1.67 -7.50
N ARG A 21 -0.87 2.83 -8.17
CA ARG A 21 -0.91 2.92 -9.63
C ARG A 21 0.33 3.62 -10.16
N CYS A 22 0.89 3.05 -11.21
CA CYS A 22 2.03 3.56 -11.95
C CYS A 22 1.53 4.05 -13.31
N ASP A 23 1.70 5.34 -13.62
CA ASP A 23 1.31 5.88 -14.93
C ASP A 23 2.16 5.32 -16.08
N PRO A 24 3.51 5.25 -15.99
CA PRO A 24 4.37 4.80 -17.09
C PRO A 24 4.03 3.44 -17.70
N CYS A 25 3.57 2.48 -16.88
CA CYS A 25 3.17 1.14 -17.37
C CYS A 25 1.68 0.84 -17.14
N ASN A 26 0.91 1.84 -16.71
CA ASN A 26 -0.49 1.73 -16.30
C ASN A 26 -0.81 0.57 -15.32
N ALA A 27 0.22 0.03 -14.64
CA ALA A 27 0.03 -1.07 -13.71
C ALA A 27 -0.68 -0.57 -12.46
N ARG A 28 -1.68 -1.32 -12.03
CA ARG A 28 -2.42 -1.09 -10.79
C ARG A 28 -2.30 -2.31 -9.90
N VAL A 29 -1.88 -2.08 -8.66
CA VAL A 29 -1.72 -3.14 -7.66
C VAL A 29 -2.38 -2.71 -6.37
N ILE A 30 -2.94 -3.68 -5.65
CA ILE A 30 -3.56 -3.46 -4.36
C ILE A 30 -2.87 -4.38 -3.35
N TYR A 31 -2.35 -3.78 -2.29
CA TYR A 31 -1.69 -4.47 -1.19
C TYR A 31 -2.52 -4.31 0.08
N ARG A 32 -2.46 -5.25 1.02
CA ARG A 32 -3.13 -5.06 2.31
C ARG A 32 -2.23 -4.23 3.21
N CYS A 33 -2.79 -3.35 4.05
CA CYS A 33 -1.98 -2.60 5.02
C CYS A 33 -1.16 -3.54 5.91
N ILE A 34 -1.74 -4.67 6.31
CA ILE A 34 -1.05 -5.66 7.16
C ILE A 34 0.24 -6.22 6.53
N ASP A 35 0.34 -6.24 5.19
CA ASP A 35 1.55 -6.74 4.52
C ASP A 35 2.76 -5.84 4.80
N PHE A 36 2.54 -4.55 5.08
CA PHE A 36 3.59 -3.58 5.43
C PHE A 36 3.78 -3.39 6.94
N GLN A 37 3.09 -4.18 7.78
CA GLN A 37 3.22 -4.05 9.22
C GLN A 37 4.69 -4.26 9.63
N GLY A 38 5.24 -3.25 10.28
CA GLY A 38 6.62 -3.14 10.73
C GLY A 38 7.64 -2.64 9.69
N PHE A 39 7.17 -2.30 8.49
CA PHE A 39 7.95 -1.64 7.42
C PHE A 39 7.48 -0.22 7.13
N ILE A 40 6.33 0.19 7.65
CA ILE A 40 5.83 1.56 7.60
C ILE A 40 5.51 2.00 9.02
N ALA A 41 6.02 3.16 9.42
CA ALA A 41 5.73 3.75 10.72
C ALA A 41 4.23 4.06 10.83
N GLN A 42 3.62 3.82 12.00
CA GLN A 42 2.17 3.98 12.18
C GLN A 42 1.68 5.41 11.84
N GLY A 43 2.43 6.45 12.21
CA GLY A 43 2.10 7.84 11.90
C GLY A 43 2.40 8.29 10.47
N ALA A 44 2.89 7.40 9.59
CA ALA A 44 3.26 7.77 8.23
C ALA A 44 2.02 7.94 7.34
N LYS A 45 2.09 8.93 6.44
CA LYS A 45 1.13 9.10 5.34
C LYS A 45 1.60 8.27 4.15
N ILE A 46 0.80 7.31 3.71
CA ILE A 46 1.20 6.42 2.59
C ILE A 46 1.46 7.21 1.30
N GLU A 47 0.74 8.31 1.08
CA GLU A 47 0.85 9.16 -0.11
C GLU A 47 2.22 9.84 -0.22
N THR A 48 2.93 10.02 0.91
CA THR A 48 4.23 10.69 0.96
C THR A 48 5.41 9.70 0.88
N LEU A 49 5.15 8.39 0.88
CA LEU A 49 6.20 7.37 0.80
C LEU A 49 6.68 7.18 -0.65
N ASN A 50 7.86 6.59 -0.82
CA ASN A 50 8.47 6.37 -2.12
C ASN A 50 8.07 5.00 -2.71
N TRP A 51 6.82 4.90 -3.16
CA TRP A 51 6.29 3.70 -3.80
C TRP A 51 6.91 3.50 -5.18
N ARG A 52 7.28 2.26 -5.50
CA ARG A 52 7.79 1.89 -6.82
C ARG A 52 6.97 0.76 -7.41
N CYS A 53 6.70 0.84 -8.70
CA CYS A 53 6.05 -0.23 -9.44
C CYS A 53 6.90 -1.50 -9.38
N SER A 54 6.27 -2.64 -9.11
CA SER A 54 6.94 -3.94 -9.13
C SER A 54 7.41 -4.34 -10.53
N SER A 55 6.71 -3.91 -11.58
CA SER A 55 7.02 -4.24 -12.98
C SER A 55 8.12 -3.34 -13.56
N CYS A 56 7.90 -2.03 -13.65
CA CYS A 56 8.83 -1.12 -14.33
C CYS A 56 9.76 -0.34 -13.38
N ARG A 57 9.64 -0.51 -12.05
CA ARG A 57 10.46 0.16 -11.03
C ARG A 57 10.37 1.69 -10.98
N ALA A 58 9.59 2.31 -11.86
CA ALA A 58 9.25 3.72 -11.82
C ALA A 58 8.53 4.07 -10.50
N ARG A 59 8.64 5.34 -10.10
CA ARG A 59 7.89 5.86 -8.95
C ARG A 59 6.40 5.78 -9.27
N ALA A 60 5.60 5.35 -8.31
CA ALA A 60 4.15 5.35 -8.45
C ALA A 60 3.61 6.77 -8.22
N ASP A 61 2.68 7.17 -9.08
CA ASP A 61 2.14 8.53 -9.15
C ASP A 61 0.85 8.66 -8.32
N TYR A 62 0.20 7.53 -8.06
CA TYR A 62 -1.06 7.48 -7.33
C TYR A 62 -1.06 6.38 -6.29
N VAL A 63 -1.27 6.78 -5.03
CA VAL A 63 -1.33 5.88 -3.89
C VAL A 63 -2.49 6.28 -2.99
N ARG A 64 -3.45 5.37 -2.73
CA ARG A 64 -4.59 5.67 -1.85
C ARG A 64 -5.09 4.45 -1.09
N TYR A 65 -5.77 4.70 0.03
CA TYR A 65 -6.49 3.65 0.73
C TYR A 65 -7.73 3.18 -0.05
N THR A 66 -8.06 1.90 0.09
CA THR A 66 -9.29 1.30 -0.43
C THR A 66 -9.88 0.32 0.57
N LEU A 67 -11.20 0.14 0.53
CA LEU A 67 -11.86 -0.96 1.22
C LEU A 67 -11.56 -2.27 0.49
N LEU A 68 -11.37 -3.35 1.26
CA LEU A 68 -11.11 -4.69 0.75
C LEU A 68 -12.38 -5.54 0.62
N ASP A 69 -13.48 -5.11 1.23
CA ASP A 69 -14.72 -5.86 1.44
C ASP A 69 -15.42 -6.34 0.16
N LYS A 70 -15.08 -5.76 -1.00
CA LYS A 70 -15.65 -6.09 -2.32
C LYS A 70 -14.62 -6.59 -3.33
N MET A 71 -13.40 -6.92 -2.90
CA MET A 71 -12.34 -7.37 -3.79
C MET A 71 -12.18 -8.88 -3.71
N GLU A 72 -12.17 -9.54 -4.87
CA GLU A 72 -11.78 -10.94 -4.94
C GLU A 72 -10.34 -11.11 -4.44
N ARG A 73 -10.08 -12.17 -3.67
CA ARG A 73 -8.76 -12.45 -3.07
C ARG A 73 -7.63 -12.44 -4.11
N GLU A 74 -7.93 -12.82 -5.35
CA GLU A 74 -7.00 -12.83 -6.49
C GLU A 74 -6.59 -11.44 -6.98
N SER A 75 -7.36 -10.40 -6.66
CA SER A 75 -7.02 -9.01 -6.97
C SER A 75 -5.98 -8.41 -6.00
N LEU A 76 -5.64 -9.13 -4.93
CA LEU A 76 -4.67 -8.68 -3.93
C LEU A 76 -3.29 -9.23 -4.24
N ALA A 77 -2.36 -8.34 -4.56
CA ALA A 77 -0.97 -8.73 -4.64
C ALA A 77 -0.44 -9.01 -3.23
N GLN A 78 0.33 -10.08 -3.11
CA GLN A 78 1.12 -10.33 -1.91
C GLN A 78 2.39 -9.50 -1.98
N TRP A 79 2.48 -8.46 -1.16
CA TRP A 79 3.76 -7.79 -0.98
C TRP A 79 4.68 -8.69 -0.15
N LYS A 80 5.90 -8.93 -0.67
CA LYS A 80 6.97 -9.61 0.07
C LYS A 80 8.09 -8.62 0.28
N ALA A 81 8.53 -8.49 1.53
CA ALA A 81 9.66 -7.64 1.86
C ALA A 81 10.91 -8.15 1.12
N PRO A 82 11.66 -7.27 0.44
CA PRO A 82 12.98 -7.61 -0.08
C PRO A 82 13.92 -8.04 1.05
N SER A 83 14.84 -8.97 0.78
CA SER A 83 15.76 -9.53 1.79
C SER A 83 16.62 -8.49 2.52
N TRP A 84 16.89 -7.35 1.87
CA TRP A 84 17.67 -6.24 2.42
C TRP A 84 16.83 -5.25 3.25
N MET A 85 15.51 -5.37 3.24
CA MET A 85 14.61 -4.48 3.98
C MET A 85 14.33 -5.07 5.36
N GLN A 86 14.75 -4.36 6.42
CA GLN A 86 14.52 -4.79 7.80
C GLN A 86 13.19 -4.26 8.34
N ARG A 87 12.52 -5.07 9.15
CA ARG A 87 11.41 -4.60 10.01
C ARG A 87 11.98 -3.65 11.07
N ARG A 88 11.42 -2.46 11.18
CA ARG A 88 11.89 -1.41 12.10
C ARG A 88 10.80 -0.86 13.02
N TRP A 89 9.55 -1.29 12.83
CA TRP A 89 8.38 -0.78 13.53
C TRP A 89 7.43 -1.90 13.94
#